data_AF-A0A0F9J339-F1
#
_entry.id   AF-A0A0F9J339-F1
#
_cell.length_a   1.000
_cell.length_b   1.000
_cell.length_c   1.000
_cell.angle_alpha   90.00
_cell.angle_beta   90.00
_cell.angle_gamma   90.00
#
_symmetry.space_group_name_H-M   'P 1'
#
loop_
_entity.id
_entity.type
_entity.pdbx_description
1 polymer ?
#
loop_
_entity_poly.entity_id
_entity_poly.type
_entity_poly.pdbx_seq_one_letter_code
_entity_poly.pdbx_strand_id
1 'polypeptide(L)'
;MNEFETFKNLVESYWPRCKTTEAQLQVHWENGICYHPPGVVASALAKSLTEFPDDTAPKWKVIVGHLAGRAKRVGVGKSDFQSLLDQTRRAMKKPWGPQGIMRKGVDNMTDEDVWLEWVRAQCHERHLREHPDTERCVTCVRTSRGECGLGHRECLSKRDRAHQYARWRNYIEERGDVVPAYLVG
;
A
#
# COMPACT_ATOMS: atom_id res chain seq x y z
N MET A 1 -24.69 -23.21 3.51
CA MET A 1 -25.48 -21.99 3.81
C MET A 1 -24.72 -20.81 3.23
N ASN A 2 -25.36 -19.95 2.44
CA ASN A 2 -24.68 -18.81 1.79
C ASN A 2 -24.23 -17.78 2.85
N GLU A 3 -23.06 -17.17 2.69
CA GLU A 3 -22.55 -16.15 3.63
C GLU A 3 -23.46 -14.92 3.67
N PHE A 4 -24.02 -14.54 2.52
CA PHE A 4 -25.01 -13.47 2.43
C PHE A 4 -26.30 -13.81 3.19
N GLU A 5 -26.81 -15.03 3.07
CA GLU A 5 -27.99 -15.49 3.81
C GLU A 5 -27.77 -15.44 5.32
N THR A 6 -26.56 -15.78 5.77
CA THR A 6 -26.18 -15.68 7.18
C THR A 6 -26.19 -14.22 7.66
N PHE A 7 -25.65 -13.30 6.85
CA PHE A 7 -25.68 -11.87 7.12
C PHE A 7 -27.11 -11.31 7.15
N LYS A 8 -27.94 -11.66 6.17
CA LYS A 8 -29.35 -11.24 6.08
C LYS A 8 -30.14 -11.68 7.31
N ASN A 9 -30.07 -12.97 7.65
CA ASN A 9 -30.74 -13.50 8.85
C ASN A 9 -30.28 -12.78 10.13
N LEU A 10 -29.01 -12.40 10.21
CA LEU A 10 -28.48 -11.68 11.36
C LEU A 10 -29.04 -10.25 11.46
N VAL A 11 -29.13 -9.54 10.33
CA VAL A 11 -29.75 -8.21 10.27
C VAL A 11 -31.24 -8.27 10.65
N GLU A 12 -31.97 -9.24 10.11
CA GLU A 12 -33.39 -9.45 10.43
C GLU A 12 -33.60 -9.81 11.91
N SER A 13 -32.67 -10.57 12.51
CA SER A 13 -32.73 -10.91 13.94
C SER A 13 -32.54 -9.70 14.85
N TYR A 14 -31.69 -8.75 14.46
CA TYR A 14 -31.41 -7.53 15.24
C TYR A 14 -32.43 -6.42 14.98
N TRP A 15 -32.97 -6.35 13.76
CA TRP A 15 -33.97 -5.37 13.36
C TRP A 15 -35.17 -6.06 12.69
N PRO A 16 -36.05 -6.75 13.45
CA PRO A 16 -37.18 -7.49 12.90
C PRO A 16 -38.24 -6.61 12.23
N ARG A 17 -38.18 -5.28 12.44
CA ARG A 17 -39.04 -4.27 11.80
C ARG A 17 -38.35 -3.52 10.66
N CYS A 18 -37.14 -3.93 10.28
CA CYS A 18 -36.40 -3.31 9.20
C CYS A 18 -37.15 -3.48 7.87
N LYS A 19 -37.34 -2.38 7.13
CA LYS A 19 -37.96 -2.40 5.80
C LYS A 19 -36.93 -2.49 4.67
N THR A 20 -35.65 -2.66 5.00
CA THR A 20 -34.58 -2.78 3.99
C THR A 20 -34.80 -4.06 3.19
N THR A 21 -34.90 -3.93 1.87
CA THR A 21 -35.15 -5.08 1.00
C THR A 21 -33.90 -5.94 0.86
N GLU A 22 -34.05 -7.20 0.46
CA GLU A 22 -32.92 -8.09 0.20
C GLU A 22 -31.94 -7.48 -0.82
N ALA A 23 -32.43 -6.84 -1.88
CA ALA A 23 -31.59 -6.15 -2.86
C ALA A 23 -30.77 -5.02 -2.23
N GLN A 24 -31.33 -4.28 -1.27
CA GLN A 24 -30.60 -3.23 -0.55
C GLN A 24 -29.57 -3.82 0.41
N LEU A 25 -29.88 -4.93 1.08
CA LEU A 25 -28.91 -5.67 1.90
C LEU A 25 -27.77 -6.22 1.05
N GLN A 26 -28.06 -6.72 -0.15
CA GLN A 26 -27.05 -7.19 -1.11
C GLN A 26 -26.10 -6.06 -1.51
N VAL A 27 -26.63 -4.86 -1.79
CA VAL A 27 -25.80 -3.68 -2.07
C VAL A 27 -24.87 -3.36 -0.89
N HIS A 28 -25.34 -3.43 0.35
CA HIS A 28 -24.47 -3.21 1.52
C HIS A 28 -23.45 -4.33 1.71
N TRP A 29 -23.85 -5.58 1.43
CA TRP A 29 -22.99 -6.75 1.47
C TRP A 29 -21.81 -6.61 0.50
N GLU A 30 -22.11 -6.30 -0.76
CA GLU A 30 -21.12 -6.12 -1.83
C GLU A 30 -20.27 -4.85 -1.64
N ASN A 31 -20.81 -3.81 -1.01
CA ASN A 31 -20.09 -2.58 -0.65
C ASN A 31 -19.19 -2.75 0.59
N GLY A 32 -18.55 -3.91 0.71
CA GLY A 32 -17.41 -4.12 1.59
C GLY A 32 -17.67 -4.97 2.83
N ILE A 33 -18.93 -5.24 3.20
CA ILE A 33 -19.22 -6.10 4.36
C ILE A 33 -18.74 -7.54 4.10
N CYS A 34 -18.88 -8.03 2.87
CA CYS A 34 -18.48 -9.37 2.45
C CYS A 34 -16.98 -9.67 2.64
N TYR A 35 -16.13 -8.64 2.74
CA TYR A 35 -14.69 -8.81 2.96
C TYR A 35 -14.32 -9.01 4.43
N HIS A 36 -15.30 -9.05 5.33
CA HIS A 36 -15.06 -9.22 6.76
C HIS A 36 -15.55 -10.58 7.26
N PRO A 37 -14.81 -11.21 8.20
CA PRO A 37 -15.25 -12.46 8.82
C PRO A 37 -16.64 -12.32 9.48
N PRO A 38 -17.50 -13.35 9.45
CA PRO A 38 -18.86 -13.28 10.00
C PRO A 38 -18.93 -12.79 11.45
N GLY A 39 -18.02 -13.23 12.32
CA GLY A 39 -17.96 -12.78 13.71
C GLY A 39 -17.62 -11.29 13.87
N VAL A 40 -16.86 -10.71 12.94
CA VAL A 40 -16.54 -9.28 12.93
C VAL A 40 -17.75 -8.47 12.48
N VAL A 41 -18.46 -8.94 11.45
CA VAL A 41 -19.71 -8.33 10.99
C VAL A 41 -20.76 -8.36 12.09
N ALA A 42 -20.94 -9.50 12.77
CA ALA A 42 -21.86 -9.65 13.88
C ALA A 42 -21.56 -8.68 15.03
N SER A 43 -20.28 -8.51 15.37
CA SER A 43 -19.84 -7.55 16.39
C SER A 43 -20.12 -6.10 15.98
N ALA A 44 -19.92 -5.74 14.71
CA ALA A 44 -20.21 -4.39 14.22
C ALA A 44 -21.72 -4.08 14.24
N LEU A 45 -22.55 -5.06 13.87
CA LEU A 45 -24.01 -4.94 13.92
C LEU A 45 -24.52 -4.81 15.36
N ALA A 46 -24.06 -5.69 16.27
CA ALA A 46 -24.44 -5.63 17.68
C ALA A 46 -24.02 -4.31 18.34
N LYS A 47 -22.85 -3.77 17.95
CA LYS A 47 -22.40 -2.47 18.41
C LYS A 47 -23.32 -1.34 17.93
N SER A 48 -23.74 -1.35 16.67
CA SER A 48 -24.72 -0.39 16.16
C SER A 48 -26.04 -0.46 16.93
N LEU A 49 -26.50 -1.66 17.29
CA LEU A 49 -27.71 -1.83 18.10
C LEU A 49 -27.54 -1.27 19.52
N THR A 50 -26.37 -1.45 20.11
CA THR A 50 -26.07 -0.96 21.46
C THR A 50 -25.94 0.56 21.51
N GLU A 51 -25.31 1.17 20.50
CA GLU A 51 -25.16 2.63 20.42
C GLU A 51 -26.48 3.33 20.02
N PHE A 52 -27.37 2.62 19.33
CA PHE A 52 -28.64 3.14 18.81
C PHE A 52 -29.80 2.16 19.03
N PRO A 53 -30.24 1.95 20.29
CA PRO A 53 -31.22 0.91 20.62
C PRO A 53 -32.63 1.18 20.10
N ASP A 54 -32.99 2.45 19.90
CA ASP A 54 -34.34 2.86 19.46
C ASP A 54 -34.50 2.86 17.93
N ASP A 55 -33.40 2.71 17.18
CA ASP A 55 -33.45 2.74 15.72
C ASP A 55 -34.05 1.44 15.16
N THR A 56 -35.03 1.59 14.27
CA THR A 56 -35.74 0.45 13.64
C THR A 56 -35.02 -0.12 12.42
N ALA A 57 -33.85 0.42 12.09
CA ALA A 57 -33.02 -0.03 10.98
C ALA A 57 -31.52 0.15 11.27
N PRO A 58 -30.65 -0.64 10.61
CA PRO A 58 -29.21 -0.56 10.81
C PRO A 58 -28.64 0.80 10.38
N LYS A 59 -27.75 1.40 11.20
CA LYS A 59 -26.99 2.59 10.79
C LYS A 59 -25.80 2.16 9.95
N TRP A 60 -26.03 1.88 8.66
CA TRP A 60 -25.01 1.37 7.74
C TRP A 60 -23.71 2.17 7.72
N LYS A 61 -23.79 3.51 7.78
CA LYS A 61 -22.60 4.38 7.85
C LYS A 61 -21.74 4.09 9.09
N VAL A 62 -22.36 3.84 10.24
CA VAL A 62 -21.66 3.52 11.49
C VAL A 62 -21.06 2.12 11.41
N ILE A 63 -21.83 1.15 10.92
CA ILE A 63 -21.40 -0.25 10.75
C ILE A 63 -20.19 -0.32 9.82
N VAL A 64 -20.29 0.28 8.62
CA VAL A 64 -19.20 0.33 7.64
C VAL A 64 -18.00 1.10 8.19
N GLY A 65 -18.21 2.21 8.88
CA GLY A 65 -17.14 2.95 9.55
C GLY A 65 -16.41 2.11 10.61
N HIS A 66 -17.14 1.30 11.37
CA HIS A 66 -16.56 0.39 12.36
C HIS A 66 -15.74 -0.72 11.70
N LEU A 67 -16.27 -1.33 10.64
CA LEU A 67 -15.61 -2.37 9.86
C LEU A 67 -14.32 -1.83 9.20
N ALA A 68 -14.37 -0.66 8.56
CA ALA A 68 -13.21 0.01 7.97
C ALA A 68 -12.16 0.39 9.03
N GLY A 69 -12.58 0.93 10.18
CA GLY A 69 -11.69 1.26 11.29
C GLY A 69 -11.04 0.03 11.92
N ARG A 70 -11.73 -1.12 11.92
CA ARG A 70 -11.16 -2.40 12.34
C ARG A 70 -10.24 -2.98 11.27
N ALA A 71 -10.59 -2.91 10.00
CA ALA A 71 -9.73 -3.31 8.88
C ALA A 71 -8.40 -2.56 8.89
N LYS A 72 -8.43 -1.25 9.17
CA LYS A 72 -7.24 -0.42 9.33
C LYS A 72 -6.35 -0.87 10.50
N ARG A 73 -6.95 -1.36 11.59
CA ARG A 73 -6.24 -1.79 12.81
C ARG A 73 -5.73 -3.23 12.75
N VAL A 74 -6.46 -4.13 12.09
CA VAL A 74 -6.22 -5.59 12.11
C VAL A 74 -5.75 -6.13 10.75
N GLY A 75 -5.79 -5.32 9.68
CA GLY A 75 -5.37 -5.72 8.34
C GLY A 75 -6.36 -6.62 7.58
N VAL A 76 -7.54 -6.89 8.14
CA VAL A 76 -8.57 -7.76 7.56
C VAL A 76 -9.57 -6.94 6.74
N GLY A 77 -9.80 -7.32 5.47
CA GLY A 77 -10.73 -6.63 4.55
C GLY A 77 -10.07 -5.78 3.46
N LYS A 78 -8.76 -5.95 3.24
CA LYS A 78 -8.02 -5.37 2.11
C LYS A 78 -7.91 -6.42 1.01
N SER A 79 -8.14 -6.04 -0.24
CA SER A 79 -7.81 -6.90 -1.38
C SER A 79 -6.32 -7.26 -1.32
N ASP A 80 -5.92 -8.39 -1.89
CA ASP A 80 -4.50 -8.79 -1.96
C ASP A 80 -3.65 -7.69 -2.60
N PHE A 81 -4.21 -7.00 -3.60
CA PHE A 81 -3.59 -5.84 -4.22
C PHE A 81 -3.38 -4.68 -3.23
N GLN A 82 -4.39 -4.30 -2.45
CA GLN A 82 -4.23 -3.24 -1.46
C GLN A 82 -3.24 -3.63 -0.34
N SER A 83 -3.24 -4.90 0.05
CA SER A 83 -2.28 -5.46 1.00
C SER A 83 -0.85 -5.37 0.46
N LEU A 84 -0.66 -5.66 -0.83
CA LEU A 84 0.62 -5.52 -1.53
C LEU A 84 1.07 -4.05 -1.54
N LEU A 85 0.20 -3.11 -1.93
CA LEU A 85 0.53 -1.68 -1.94
C LEU A 85 0.97 -1.18 -0.55
N ASP A 86 0.28 -1.60 0.50
CA ASP A 86 0.63 -1.23 1.87
C ASP A 86 1.94 -1.87 2.36
N GLN A 87 2.24 -3.09 1.92
CA GLN A 87 3.54 -3.71 2.18
C GLN A 87 4.65 -2.95 1.44
N THR A 88 4.43 -2.59 0.18
CA THR A 88 5.37 -1.81 -0.63
C THR A 88 5.60 -0.42 -0.02
N ARG A 89 4.56 0.30 0.40
CA ARG A 89 4.71 1.58 1.13
C ARG A 89 5.55 1.42 2.39
N ARG A 90 5.29 0.37 3.19
CA ARG A 90 6.09 0.09 4.39
C ARG A 90 7.54 -0.23 4.05
N ALA A 91 7.80 -1.00 2.99
CA ALA A 91 9.15 -1.30 2.53
C ALA A 91 9.87 -0.05 2.02
N MET A 92 9.19 0.86 1.33
CA MET A 92 9.75 2.14 0.88
C MET A 92 10.09 3.08 2.04
N LYS A 93 9.36 2.98 3.16
CA LYS A 93 9.67 3.71 4.40
C LYS A 93 10.82 3.11 5.20
N LYS A 94 11.20 1.85 4.95
CA LYS A 94 12.36 1.26 5.64
C LYS A 94 13.63 1.96 5.18
N PRO A 95 14.63 2.10 6.08
CA PRO A 95 15.94 2.60 5.70
C PRO A 95 16.55 1.72 4.61
N TRP A 96 16.99 2.30 3.49
CA TRP A 96 17.64 1.56 2.41
C TRP A 96 19.16 1.61 2.55
N GLY A 97 19.81 0.46 2.38
CA GLY A 97 21.27 0.31 2.41
C GLY A 97 21.90 0.46 3.81
N PRO A 98 23.21 0.21 3.94
CA PRO A 98 23.94 0.30 5.21
C PRO A 98 23.98 1.72 5.82
N GLN A 99 23.59 2.73 5.04
CA GLN A 99 23.56 4.14 5.43
C GLN A 99 22.24 4.59 6.06
N GLY A 100 21.21 3.73 6.05
CA GLY A 100 19.96 3.99 6.76
C GLY A 100 19.11 5.14 6.20
N ILE A 101 19.22 5.46 4.91
CA ILE A 101 18.51 6.60 4.31
C ILE A 101 17.03 6.23 4.14
N MET A 102 16.13 7.00 4.77
CA MET A 102 14.68 6.87 4.59
C MET A 102 14.22 7.67 3.38
N ARG A 103 13.38 7.08 2.51
CA ARG A 103 12.66 7.84 1.47
C ARG A 103 11.63 8.74 2.13
N LYS A 104 11.76 10.06 1.95
CA LYS A 104 10.76 11.05 2.37
C LYS A 104 9.59 11.09 1.37
N GLY A 105 8.40 11.44 1.85
CA GLY A 105 7.22 11.66 0.98
C GLY A 105 6.45 10.40 0.56
N VAL A 106 6.78 9.21 1.08
CA VAL A 106 6.08 7.96 0.76
C VAL A 106 4.59 8.00 1.11
N ASP A 107 4.23 8.74 2.15
CA ASP A 107 2.83 8.94 2.56
C ASP A 107 2.01 9.78 1.57
N ASN A 108 2.67 10.55 0.71
CA ASN A 108 2.02 11.38 -0.30
C ASN A 108 1.95 10.69 -1.68
N MET A 109 2.46 9.45 -1.81
CA MET A 109 2.44 8.71 -3.07
C MET A 109 1.06 8.12 -3.34
N THR A 110 0.60 8.25 -4.59
CA THR A 110 -0.62 7.60 -5.06
C THR A 110 -0.45 6.08 -5.08
N ASP A 111 -1.55 5.33 -5.15
CA ASP A 111 -1.49 3.87 -5.28
C ASP A 111 -0.79 3.43 -6.58
N GLU A 112 -0.93 4.21 -7.66
CA GLU A 112 -0.25 3.99 -8.94
C GLU A 112 1.27 4.18 -8.83
N ASP A 113 1.72 5.22 -8.12
CA ASP A 113 3.16 5.44 -7.88
C ASP A 113 3.77 4.27 -7.08
N VAL A 114 3.06 3.79 -6.07
CA VAL A 114 3.47 2.65 -5.24
C VAL A 114 3.54 1.37 -6.08
N TRP A 115 2.55 1.15 -6.94
CA TRP A 115 2.53 0.02 -7.86
C TRP A 115 3.71 0.04 -8.83
N LEU A 116 3.98 1.18 -9.47
CA LEU A 116 5.09 1.35 -10.41
C LEU A 116 6.44 1.08 -9.74
N GLU A 117 6.64 1.53 -8.49
CA GLU A 117 7.85 1.23 -7.73
C GLU A 117 7.98 -0.27 -7.42
N TRP A 118 6.89 -0.95 -7.08
CA TRP A 118 6.91 -2.40 -6.88
C TRP A 118 7.30 -3.15 -8.17
N VAL A 119 6.69 -2.79 -9.31
CA VAL A 119 6.99 -3.41 -10.62
C VAL A 119 8.47 -3.19 -10.99
N ARG A 120 8.99 -1.97 -10.80
CA ARG A 120 10.42 -1.67 -11.04
C ARG A 120 11.34 -2.53 -10.18
N ALA A 121 11.00 -2.72 -8.91
CA ALA A 121 11.77 -3.57 -8.00
C ALA A 121 11.79 -5.03 -8.46
N GLN A 122 10.64 -5.58 -8.87
CA GLN A 122 10.55 -6.94 -9.40
C GLN A 122 11.36 -7.12 -10.69
N CYS A 123 11.27 -6.17 -11.62
CA CYS A 123 12.07 -6.17 -12.84
C CYS A 123 13.57 -6.12 -12.53
N HIS A 124 13.98 -5.30 -11.56
CA HIS A 124 15.37 -5.18 -11.16
C HIS A 124 15.89 -6.46 -10.49
N GLU A 125 15.14 -7.05 -9.56
CA GLU A 125 15.52 -8.32 -8.92
C GLU A 125 15.62 -9.46 -9.93
N ARG A 126 14.69 -9.53 -10.88
CA ARG A 126 14.74 -10.51 -11.96
C ARG A 126 16.00 -10.32 -12.80
N HIS A 127 16.31 -9.08 -13.19
CA HIS A 127 17.52 -8.77 -13.93
C HIS A 127 18.79 -9.16 -13.15
N LEU A 128 18.84 -8.93 -11.84
CA LEU A 128 19.98 -9.33 -11.00
C LEU A 128 20.11 -10.85 -10.88
N ARG A 129 19.00 -11.60 -10.87
CA ARG A 129 19.03 -13.08 -10.89
C ARG A 129 19.52 -13.63 -12.22
N GLU A 130 19.10 -13.03 -13.33
CA GLU A 130 19.49 -13.42 -14.69
C GLU A 130 20.92 -12.96 -15.04
N HIS A 131 21.39 -11.87 -14.42
CA HIS A 131 22.70 -11.27 -14.64
C HIS A 131 23.39 -10.96 -13.29
N PRO A 132 23.77 -11.99 -12.51
CA PRO A 132 24.43 -11.79 -11.24
C PRO A 132 25.73 -11.01 -11.42
N ASP A 133 25.87 -9.93 -10.66
CA ASP A 133 27.05 -9.06 -10.72
C ASP A 133 28.19 -9.69 -9.92
N THR A 134 28.88 -10.62 -10.59
CA THR A 134 29.92 -11.48 -10.00
C THR A 134 31.30 -10.81 -9.96
N GLU A 135 31.49 -9.71 -10.68
CA GLU A 135 32.75 -8.99 -10.79
C GLU A 135 32.81 -7.81 -9.81
N ARG A 136 33.87 -7.70 -9.03
CA ARG A 136 34.10 -6.54 -8.15
C ARG A 136 34.36 -5.28 -8.98
N CYS A 137 33.87 -4.13 -8.51
CA CYS A 137 34.09 -2.87 -9.22
C CYS A 137 35.55 -2.38 -9.15
N VAL A 138 36.32 -2.63 -10.21
CA VAL A 138 37.72 -2.18 -10.35
C VAL A 138 37.88 -0.66 -10.52
N THR A 139 36.85 0.03 -11.01
CA THR A 139 36.90 1.47 -11.30
C THR A 139 36.89 2.31 -10.02
N CYS A 140 36.21 1.87 -8.97
CA CYS A 140 36.19 2.56 -7.67
C CYS A 140 37.39 2.20 -6.79
N VAL A 141 37.96 0.99 -6.95
CA VAL A 141 39.23 0.58 -6.31
C VAL A 141 40.37 1.55 -6.66
N ARG A 142 40.37 2.10 -7.90
CA ARG A 142 41.38 3.04 -8.40
C ARG A 142 41.15 4.51 -8.02
N THR A 143 40.08 4.84 -7.30
CA THR A 143 39.81 6.22 -6.85
C THR A 143 40.16 6.38 -5.36
N SER A 144 40.53 7.60 -4.94
CA SER A 144 40.94 7.94 -3.55
C SER A 144 39.88 7.69 -2.46
N ARG A 145 38.70 7.17 -2.82
CA ARG A 145 37.57 6.87 -1.92
C ARG A 145 37.45 5.38 -1.53
N GLY A 146 38.35 4.52 -2.01
CA GLY A 146 38.33 3.08 -1.69
C GLY A 146 37.23 2.28 -2.40
N GLU A 147 37.14 0.98 -2.09
CA GLU A 147 36.13 0.07 -2.65
C GLU A 147 34.71 0.58 -2.37
N CYS A 148 33.89 0.72 -3.41
CA CYS A 148 32.51 1.22 -3.27
C CYS A 148 31.52 0.19 -2.69
N GLY A 149 31.98 -1.04 -2.43
CA GLY A 149 31.15 -2.14 -1.91
C GLY A 149 30.12 -2.69 -2.90
N LEU A 150 30.12 -2.24 -4.16
CA LEU A 150 29.20 -2.67 -5.22
C LEU A 150 29.91 -3.57 -6.24
N GLY A 151 29.13 -4.42 -6.91
CA GLY A 151 29.58 -5.10 -8.12
C GLY A 151 29.89 -4.10 -9.25
N HIS A 152 30.67 -4.53 -10.24
CA HIS A 152 31.14 -3.65 -11.32
C HIS A 152 29.99 -3.05 -12.13
N ARG A 153 28.98 -3.86 -12.49
CA ARG A 153 27.83 -3.38 -13.28
C ARG A 153 26.89 -2.51 -12.46
N GLU A 154 26.64 -2.86 -11.21
CA GLU A 154 25.83 -2.07 -10.27
C GLU A 154 26.46 -0.70 -10.03
N CYS A 155 27.79 -0.66 -9.89
CA CYS A 155 28.52 0.59 -9.79
C CYS A 155 28.41 1.45 -11.05
N LEU A 156 28.50 0.85 -12.25
CA LEU A 156 28.33 1.58 -13.51
C LEU A 156 26.91 2.12 -13.67
N SER A 157 25.89 1.30 -13.37
CA SER A 157 24.48 1.70 -13.42
C SER A 157 24.18 2.84 -12.44
N LYS A 158 24.71 2.77 -11.22
CA LYS A 158 24.58 3.85 -10.22
C LYS A 158 25.21 5.15 -10.69
N ARG A 159 26.40 5.08 -11.33
CA ARG A 159 27.08 6.27 -11.90
C ARG A 159 26.29 6.88 -13.05
N ASP A 160 25.79 6.04 -13.96
CA ASP A 160 24.99 6.52 -15.08
C ASP A 160 23.69 7.19 -14.58
N ARG A 161 23.00 6.56 -13.62
CA ARG A 161 21.80 7.15 -12.99
C ARG A 161 22.09 8.49 -12.32
N ALA A 162 23.20 8.61 -11.58
CA ALA A 162 23.62 9.87 -10.96
C ALA A 162 23.91 10.95 -12.02
N HIS A 163 24.52 10.58 -13.14
CA HIS A 163 24.77 11.49 -14.25
C HIS A 163 23.48 11.96 -14.92
N GLN A 164 22.52 11.06 -15.15
CA GLN A 164 21.20 11.41 -15.67
C GLN A 164 20.43 12.32 -14.70
N TYR A 165 20.47 12.04 -13.40
CA TYR A 165 19.83 12.88 -12.40
C TYR A 165 20.44 14.28 -12.33
N ALA A 166 21.77 14.39 -12.41
CA ALA A 166 22.43 15.70 -12.50
C ALA A 166 22.03 16.46 -13.77
N ARG A 167 21.95 15.78 -14.91
CA ARG A 167 21.51 16.38 -16.18
C ARG A 167 20.07 16.90 -16.10
N TRP A 168 19.15 16.11 -15.55
CA TRP A 168 17.76 16.51 -15.36
C TRP A 168 17.60 17.64 -14.36
N ARG A 169 18.37 17.60 -13.26
CA ARG A 169 18.42 18.69 -12.28
C ARG A 169 18.82 20.01 -12.96
N ASN A 170 19.95 20.01 -13.65
CA ASN A 170 20.45 21.21 -14.34
C ASN A 170 19.44 21.74 -15.35
N TYR A 171 18.80 20.85 -16.13
CA TYR A 171 17.75 21.24 -17.08
C TYR A 171 16.54 21.93 -16.41
N ILE A 172 16.14 21.47 -15.23
CA ILE A 172 15.02 22.06 -14.46
C ILE A 172 15.44 23.39 -13.83
N GLU A 173 16.66 23.47 -13.29
CA GLU A 173 17.24 24.69 -12.71
C GLU A 173 17.41 25.80 -13.76
N GLU A 174 17.90 25.47 -14.96
CA GLU A 174 18.05 26.41 -16.08
C GLU A 174 16.72 27.02 -16.53
N ARG A 175 15.60 26.33 -16.29
CA ARG A 175 14.25 26.82 -16.59
C ARG A 175 13.63 27.64 -15.46
N GLY A 176 14.29 27.72 -14.30
CA GLY A 176 13.74 28.36 -13.10
C GLY A 176 12.60 27.56 -12.45
N ASP A 177 12.43 26.29 -12.82
CA ASP A 177 11.40 25.41 -12.27
C ASP A 177 11.86 24.82 -10.92
N VAL A 178 10.91 24.45 -10.06
CA VAL A 178 11.25 23.83 -8.76
C VAL A 178 11.77 22.41 -8.98
N VAL A 179 13.02 22.16 -8.60
CA VAL A 179 13.65 20.83 -8.69
C VAL A 179 12.95 19.84 -7.76
N PRO A 180 12.41 18.72 -8.29
CA PRO A 180 11.83 17.66 -7.49
C PRO A 180 12.82 17.07 -6.48
N ALA A 181 12.38 16.83 -5.24
CA ALA A 181 13.24 16.37 -4.15
C ALA A 181 14.00 15.05 -4.43
N TYR A 182 13.46 14.17 -5.27
CA TYR A 182 14.14 12.92 -5.66
C TYR A 182 15.34 13.13 -6.60
N LEU A 183 15.51 14.34 -7.16
CA LEU A 183 16.65 14.73 -7.97
C LEU A 183 17.72 15.48 -7.16
N VAL A 184 17.53 15.79 -5.88
CA VAL A 184 18.47 16.59 -5.04
C VAL A 184 19.40 15.71 -4.17
N GLY A 185 19.47 14.41 -4.46
CA GLY A 185 20.24 13.42 -3.67
C GLY A 185 21.72 13.74 -3.49
#